data_AF-A0A0A0HHF7-F1
#
_entry.id   AF-A0A0A0HHF7-F1
#
_cell.length_a   1.000
_cell.length_b   1.000
_cell.length_c   1.000
_cell.angle_alpha   90.00
_cell.angle_beta   90.00
_cell.angle_gamma   90.00
#
_symmetry.space_group_name_H-M   'P 1'
#
loop_
_entity.id
_entity.type
_entity.pdbx_description
1 polymer ?
#
loop_
_entity_poly.entity_id
_entity_poly.type
_entity_poly.pdbx_seq_one_letter_code
_entity_poly.pdbx_strand_id
1 'polypeptide(L)'
;MAWAILFAIVLFGLSGLVHVRAMSFVMTATKRTPFTQLSRLLFALYTLATAHIGEAGLYALGFSFGEFLGIGGFAQDNVDSFMDVFYFSIVNYSSLGLGDIYPTGHLRFLAGIEALNGFLLISCSASTIFLVVTRKMD
;
A
#
# COMPACT_ATOMS: atom_id res chain seq x y z
N MET A 1 -8.19 -21.75 1.71
CA MET A 1 -8.02 -21.41 0.28
C MET A 1 -8.98 -20.34 -0.22
N ALA A 2 -10.30 -20.57 -0.30
CA ALA A 2 -11.26 -19.59 -0.88
C ALA A 2 -11.22 -18.22 -0.18
N TRP A 3 -11.12 -18.19 1.15
CA TRP A 3 -10.98 -16.97 1.94
C TRP A 3 -9.74 -16.13 1.57
N ALA A 4 -8.60 -16.77 1.27
CA ALA A 4 -7.38 -16.05 0.89
C ALA A 4 -7.53 -15.36 -0.47
N ILE A 5 -8.22 -15.99 -1.42
CA ILE A 5 -8.54 -15.41 -2.73
C ILE A 5 -9.51 -14.24 -2.57
N LEU A 6 -10.55 -14.41 -1.75
CA LEU A 6 -11.50 -13.35 -1.47
C LEU A 6 -10.81 -12.12 -0.85
N PHE A 7 -9.98 -12.33 0.18
CA PHE A 7 -9.21 -11.27 0.81
C PHE A 7 -8.27 -10.58 -0.17
N ALA A 8 -7.56 -11.33 -1.01
CA ALA A 8 -6.71 -10.77 -2.04
C ALA A 8 -7.48 -9.83 -2.99
N ILE A 9 -8.63 -10.27 -3.51
CA ILE A 9 -9.46 -9.46 -4.43
C ILE A 9 -10.00 -8.20 -3.73
N VAL A 10 -10.55 -8.37 -2.53
CA VAL A 10 -11.14 -7.26 -1.76
C VAL A 10 -10.08 -6.24 -1.39
N LEU A 11 -8.96 -6.67 -0.83
CA LEU A 11 -7.88 -5.78 -0.42
C LEU A 11 -7.23 -5.08 -1.60
N PHE A 12 -7.02 -5.80 -2.72
CA PHE A 12 -6.52 -5.21 -3.95
C PHE A 12 -7.44 -4.10 -4.47
N GLY A 13 -8.76 -4.36 -4.49
CA GLY A 13 -9.74 -3.36 -4.91
C GLY A 13 -9.82 -2.17 -3.96
N LEU A 14 -9.83 -2.42 -2.65
CA LEU A 14 -9.91 -1.36 -1.64
C LEU A 14 -8.67 -0.47 -1.62
N SER A 15 -7.46 -1.05 -1.67
CA SER A 15 -6.22 -0.27 -1.76
C SER A 15 -6.17 0.53 -3.06
N GLY A 16 -6.54 -0.07 -4.19
CA GLY A 16 -6.64 0.64 -5.47
C GLY A 16 -7.63 1.82 -5.41
N LEU A 17 -8.77 1.65 -4.74
CA LEU A 17 -9.75 2.72 -4.54
C LEU A 17 -9.23 3.84 -3.64
N VAL A 18 -8.48 3.53 -2.57
CA VAL A 18 -7.80 4.53 -1.74
C VAL A 18 -6.77 5.28 -2.58
N HIS A 19 -5.97 4.55 -3.34
CA HIS A 19 -4.90 5.08 -4.17
C HIS A 19 -5.40 6.05 -5.25
N VAL A 20 -6.42 5.63 -6.02
CA VAL A 20 -7.02 6.46 -7.08
C VAL A 20 -7.62 7.74 -6.50
N ARG A 21 -8.24 7.68 -5.31
CA ARG A 21 -8.73 8.88 -4.62
C ARG A 21 -7.59 9.81 -4.22
N ALA A 22 -6.50 9.27 -3.68
CA ALA A 22 -5.31 10.05 -3.32
C ALA A 22 -4.68 10.73 -4.56
N MET A 23 -4.47 9.99 -5.65
CA MET A 23 -3.98 10.54 -6.91
C MET A 23 -4.90 11.63 -7.47
N SER A 24 -6.21 11.38 -7.48
CA SER A 24 -7.21 12.34 -7.97
C SER A 24 -7.22 13.62 -7.12
N PHE A 25 -7.06 13.49 -5.81
CA PHE A 25 -6.92 14.60 -4.88
C PHE A 25 -5.65 15.40 -5.16
N VAL A 26 -4.49 14.75 -5.31
CA VAL A 26 -3.22 15.41 -5.67
C VAL A 26 -3.35 16.19 -6.98
N MET A 27 -3.89 15.56 -8.02
CA MET A 27 -4.05 16.16 -9.35
C MET A 27 -5.01 17.36 -9.34
N THR A 28 -6.07 17.30 -8.51
CA THR A 28 -7.05 18.39 -8.41
C THR A 28 -6.53 19.55 -7.57
N ALA A 29 -5.91 19.26 -6.42
CA ALA A 29 -5.39 20.27 -5.51
C ALA A 29 -4.22 21.06 -6.12
N THR A 30 -3.30 20.37 -6.80
CA THR A 30 -2.17 21.03 -7.49
C THR A 30 -2.58 21.86 -8.71
N LYS A 31 -3.78 21.63 -9.27
CA LYS A 31 -4.34 22.45 -10.35
C LYS A 31 -5.07 23.70 -9.84
N ARG A 32 -5.74 23.61 -8.69
CA ARG A 32 -6.61 24.70 -8.18
C ARG A 32 -5.86 25.76 -7.38
N THR A 33 -4.73 25.41 -6.79
CA THR A 33 -4.02 26.29 -5.86
C THR A 33 -2.72 26.81 -6.49
N PRO A 34 -2.41 28.12 -6.39
CA PRO A 34 -1.17 28.68 -6.91
C PRO A 34 0.01 28.29 -6.01
N PHE A 35 0.44 27.04 -6.10
CA PHE A 35 1.61 26.52 -5.40
C PHE A 35 2.89 26.77 -6.19
N THR A 36 3.99 27.04 -5.47
CA THR A 36 5.33 26.96 -6.06
C THR A 36 5.61 25.52 -6.51
N GLN A 37 6.57 25.35 -7.43
CA GLN A 37 6.95 24.02 -7.92
C GLN A 37 7.39 23.07 -6.79
N LEU A 38 8.17 23.57 -5.82
CA LEU A 38 8.61 22.80 -4.66
C LEU A 38 7.43 22.39 -3.77
N SER A 39 6.50 23.32 -3.49
CA SER A 39 5.32 23.02 -2.67
C SER A 39 4.41 21.96 -3.30
N ARG A 40 4.22 21.99 -4.64
CA ARG A 40 3.45 20.95 -5.36
C ARG A 40 4.10 19.58 -5.24
N LEU A 41 5.42 19.50 -5.41
CA LEU A 41 6.19 18.27 -5.29
C LEU A 41 6.07 17.68 -3.88
N LEU A 42 6.35 18.48 -2.85
CA LEU A 42 6.26 18.04 -1.46
C LEU A 42 4.84 17.59 -1.11
N PHE A 43 3.83 18.36 -1.52
CA PHE A 43 2.43 18.01 -1.29
C PHE A 43 2.05 16.66 -1.93
N ALA A 44 2.45 16.44 -3.19
CA ALA A 44 2.21 15.16 -3.88
C ALA A 44 2.92 14.00 -3.18
N LEU A 45 4.20 14.18 -2.83
CA LEU A 45 4.99 13.17 -2.12
C LEU A 45 4.36 12.76 -0.79
N TYR A 46 4.05 13.72 0.09
CA TYR A 46 3.47 13.41 1.39
C TYR A 46 2.09 12.78 1.28
N THR A 47 1.24 13.28 0.38
CA THR A 47 -0.12 12.73 0.20
C THR A 47 -0.08 11.28 -0.27
N LEU A 48 0.74 10.98 -1.27
CA LEU A 48 0.86 9.62 -1.83
C LEU A 48 1.58 8.68 -0.86
N ALA A 49 2.60 9.16 -0.14
CA ALA A 49 3.25 8.39 0.91
C ALA A 49 2.27 8.01 2.04
N THR A 50 1.43 8.94 2.48
CA THR A 50 0.37 8.64 3.47
C THR A 50 -0.65 7.64 2.92
N ALA A 51 -1.01 7.72 1.64
CA ALA A 51 -1.89 6.73 1.01
C ALA A 51 -1.27 5.32 1.05
N HIS A 52 0.02 5.18 0.71
CA HIS A 52 0.73 3.90 0.77
C HIS A 52 0.81 3.31 2.17
N ILE A 53 1.05 4.14 3.20
CA ILE A 53 1.01 3.69 4.61
C ILE A 53 -0.38 3.16 4.97
N GLY A 54 -1.44 3.85 4.53
CA GLY A 54 -2.82 3.40 4.72
C GLY A 54 -3.15 2.11 3.96
N GLU A 55 -2.65 1.97 2.73
CA GLU A 55 -2.86 0.78 1.89
C GLU A 55 -2.16 -0.46 2.48
N ALA A 56 -0.92 -0.32 2.95
CA ALA A 56 -0.27 -1.36 3.75
C ALA A 56 -1.08 -1.65 5.03
N GLY A 57 -1.62 -0.62 5.69
CA GLY A 57 -2.46 -0.80 6.88
C GLY A 57 -3.70 -1.67 6.62
N LEU A 58 -4.32 -1.52 5.44
CA LEU A 58 -5.43 -2.38 5.01
C LEU A 58 -5.00 -3.84 4.83
N TYR A 59 -3.83 -4.07 4.23
CA TYR A 59 -3.29 -5.43 4.10
C TYR A 59 -2.93 -6.02 5.46
N ALA A 60 -2.32 -5.26 6.37
CA ALA A 60 -2.03 -5.69 7.74
C ALA A 60 -3.30 -6.16 8.47
N LEU A 61 -4.39 -5.39 8.38
CA LEU A 61 -5.69 -5.83 8.89
C LEU A 61 -6.14 -7.14 8.22
N GLY A 62 -5.98 -7.24 6.90
CA GLY A 62 -6.23 -8.46 6.13
C GLY A 62 -5.46 -9.69 6.62
N PHE A 63 -4.18 -9.53 6.94
CA PHE A 63 -3.37 -10.60 7.51
C PHE A 63 -3.84 -10.99 8.91
N SER A 64 -4.08 -10.03 9.80
CA SER A 64 -4.60 -10.31 11.14
C SER A 64 -5.96 -11.03 11.11
N PHE A 65 -6.86 -10.62 10.22
CA PHE A 65 -8.14 -11.33 10.03
C PHE A 65 -7.93 -12.73 9.43
N GLY A 66 -7.01 -12.89 8.50
CA GLY A 66 -6.70 -14.19 7.92
C GLY A 66 -6.09 -15.16 8.93
N GLU A 67 -5.23 -14.66 9.81
CA GLU A 67 -4.68 -15.43 10.92
C GLU A 67 -5.76 -15.86 11.92
N PHE A 68 -6.66 -14.94 12.29
CA PHE A 68 -7.80 -15.24 13.14
C PHE A 68 -8.73 -16.33 12.55
N LEU A 69 -8.91 -16.34 11.22
CA LEU A 69 -9.68 -17.36 10.51
C LEU A 69 -8.92 -18.68 10.31
N GLY A 70 -7.66 -18.77 10.76
CA GLY A 70 -6.83 -19.97 10.67
C GLY A 70 -6.43 -20.35 9.24
N ILE A 71 -6.43 -19.40 8.29
CA ILE A 71 -6.02 -19.69 6.90
C ILE A 71 -4.50 -19.67 6.71
N GLY A 72 -3.76 -19.23 7.72
CA GLY A 72 -2.31 -19.20 7.83
C GLY A 72 -1.91 -18.40 9.08
N GLY A 73 -0.62 -18.10 9.24
CA GLY A 73 -0.12 -17.24 10.31
C GLY A 73 1.26 -16.72 9.96
N PHE A 74 2.06 -16.38 10.96
CA PHE A 74 3.45 -15.96 10.79
C PHE A 74 4.42 -16.96 11.43
N ALA A 75 5.54 -17.21 10.77
CA ALA A 75 6.59 -18.08 11.31
C ALA A 75 7.68 -17.22 11.96
N GLN A 76 7.43 -16.78 13.20
CA GLN A 76 8.42 -16.20 14.10
C GLN A 76 7.82 -16.13 15.52
N ASP A 77 8.62 -16.41 16.56
CA ASP A 77 8.17 -16.34 17.96
C ASP A 77 7.86 -14.91 18.47
N ASN A 78 8.04 -13.88 17.64
CA ASN A 78 7.96 -12.46 18.03
C ASN A 78 6.86 -11.66 17.31
N VAL A 79 5.92 -12.29 16.58
CA VAL A 79 4.77 -11.57 16.02
C VAL A 79 3.66 -11.52 17.07
N ASP A 80 3.89 -10.71 18.11
CA ASP A 80 2.97 -10.61 19.24
C ASP A 80 2.03 -9.40 19.13
N SER A 81 2.34 -8.46 18.24
CA SER A 81 1.59 -7.21 18.11
C SER A 81 1.10 -6.93 16.69
N PHE A 82 0.02 -6.15 16.60
CA PHE A 82 -0.45 -5.60 15.32
C PHE A 82 0.64 -4.76 14.61
N MET A 83 1.53 -4.12 15.37
CA MET A 83 2.63 -3.35 14.80
C MET A 83 3.61 -4.24 14.03
N ASP A 84 3.84 -5.48 14.47
CA ASP A 84 4.73 -6.43 13.78
C ASP A 84 4.10 -6.89 12.45
N VAL A 85 2.79 -7.16 12.45
CA VAL A 85 2.03 -7.47 11.23
C VAL A 85 2.02 -6.28 10.27
N PHE A 86 1.86 -5.06 10.79
CA PHE A 86 1.89 -3.85 10.00
C PHE A 86 3.28 -3.55 9.42
N TYR A 87 4.33 -3.77 10.20
CA TYR A 87 5.71 -3.70 9.74
C TYR A 87 5.99 -4.70 8.62
N PHE A 88 5.58 -5.97 8.79
CA PHE A 88 5.64 -6.98 7.73
C PHE A 88 4.95 -6.50 6.45
N SER A 89 3.72 -5.99 6.59
CA SER A 89 2.93 -5.49 5.48
C SER A 89 3.62 -4.33 4.76
N ILE A 90 4.19 -3.34 5.47
CA ILE A 90 4.97 -2.25 4.84
C ILE A 90 6.17 -2.81 4.07
N VAL A 91 6.94 -3.71 4.68
CA VAL A 91 8.13 -4.31 4.07
C VAL A 91 7.77 -5.11 2.82
N ASN A 92 6.66 -5.84 2.85
CA ASN A 92 6.20 -6.65 1.73
C ASN A 92 5.53 -5.81 0.63
N TYR A 93 4.66 -4.87 0.99
CA TYR A 93 4.00 -3.91 0.10
C TYR A 93 5.02 -3.08 -0.69
N SER A 94 6.08 -2.62 -0.04
CA SER A 94 7.16 -1.87 -0.69
C SER A 94 8.11 -2.74 -1.51
N SER A 95 7.88 -4.06 -1.57
CA SER A 95 8.76 -5.06 -2.19
C SER A 95 10.18 -5.13 -1.61
N LEU A 96 10.39 -4.59 -0.40
CA LEU A 96 11.68 -4.59 0.27
C LEU A 96 12.08 -6.00 0.74
N GLY A 97 11.13 -6.73 1.32
CA GLY A 97 11.28 -8.16 1.62
C GLY A 97 12.44 -8.53 2.56
N LEU A 98 12.57 -7.86 3.70
CA LEU A 98 13.65 -8.09 4.67
C LEU A 98 13.72 -9.53 5.21
N GLY A 99 12.59 -10.26 5.22
CA GLY A 99 12.55 -11.69 5.51
C GLY A 99 12.66 -12.06 6.99
N ASP A 100 12.59 -11.07 7.89
CA ASP A 100 12.57 -11.20 9.34
C ASP A 100 11.19 -11.60 9.90
N ILE A 101 10.12 -11.32 9.16
CA ILE A 101 8.79 -11.88 9.38
C ILE A 101 8.29 -12.43 8.04
N TYR A 102 7.79 -13.67 8.04
CA TYR A 102 7.24 -14.26 6.82
C TYR A 102 5.95 -15.05 7.08
N PRO A 103 4.99 -14.99 6.14
CA PRO A 103 3.69 -15.61 6.29
C PRO A 103 3.76 -17.12 6.00
N THR A 104 2.82 -17.85 6.59
CA THR A 104 2.67 -19.30 6.44
C THR A 104 1.27 -19.65 5.91
N GLY A 105 1.07 -20.91 5.54
CA GLY A 105 -0.21 -21.39 5.00
C GLY A 105 -0.65 -20.60 3.76
N HIS A 106 -1.94 -20.26 3.68
CA HIS A 106 -2.48 -19.51 2.55
C HIS A 106 -2.18 -18.00 2.61
N LEU A 107 -1.69 -17.45 3.73
CA LEU A 107 -1.30 -16.03 3.80
C LEU A 107 -0.11 -15.72 2.88
N ARG A 108 0.69 -16.72 2.51
CA ARG A 108 1.75 -16.60 1.50
C ARG A 108 1.22 -16.10 0.15
N PHE A 109 0.04 -16.58 -0.25
CA PHE A 109 -0.61 -16.11 -1.47
C PHE A 109 -0.99 -14.63 -1.35
N LEU A 110 -1.58 -14.24 -0.21
CA LEU A 110 -1.97 -12.85 0.03
C LEU A 110 -0.76 -11.91 0.02
N ALA A 111 0.37 -12.32 0.61
CA ALA A 111 1.62 -11.57 0.57
C ALA A 111 2.17 -11.40 -0.85
N GLY A 112 2.10 -12.44 -1.69
CA GLY A 112 2.47 -12.30 -3.10
C GLY A 112 1.62 -11.26 -3.84
N ILE A 113 0.32 -11.23 -3.56
CA ILE A 113 -0.61 -10.25 -4.15
C ILE A 113 -0.35 -8.84 -3.61
N GLU A 114 -0.07 -8.70 -2.31
CA GLU A 114 0.28 -7.42 -1.70
C GLU A 114 1.54 -6.82 -2.33
N ALA A 115 2.61 -7.59 -2.48
CA ALA A 115 3.86 -7.10 -3.08
C ALA A 115 3.66 -6.68 -4.54
N LEU A 116 2.89 -7.46 -5.31
CA LEU A 116 2.53 -7.11 -6.69
C LEU A 116 1.73 -5.82 -6.76
N ASN A 117 0.74 -5.67 -5.88
CA ASN A 117 -0.13 -4.49 -5.86
C ASN A 117 0.63 -3.25 -5.40
N GLY A 118 1.43 -3.36 -4.34
CA GLY A 118 2.25 -2.24 -3.85
C GLY A 118 3.24 -1.76 -4.90
N PHE A 119 3.89 -2.67 -5.63
CA PHE A 119 4.73 -2.31 -6.77
C PHE A 119 3.95 -1.52 -7.85
N LEU A 120 2.74 -1.98 -8.21
CA LEU A 120 1.89 -1.30 -9.18
C LEU A 120 1.52 0.11 -8.71
N LEU A 121 1.03 0.26 -7.49
CA LEU A 121 0.57 1.55 -6.95
C LEU A 121 1.74 2.53 -6.72
N ILE A 122 2.89 2.07 -6.24
CA ILE A 122 4.10 2.92 -6.12
C ILE A 122 4.54 3.42 -7.50
N SER A 123 4.45 2.58 -8.54
CA SER A 123 4.75 2.98 -9.92
C SER A 123 3.78 4.06 -10.45
N CYS A 124 2.49 3.93 -10.11
CA CYS A 124 1.47 4.95 -10.42
C CYS A 124 1.73 6.28 -9.67
N SER A 125 2.16 6.23 -8.41
CA SER A 125 2.58 7.40 -7.63
C SER A 125 3.74 8.13 -8.29
N ALA A 126 4.80 7.41 -8.66
CA ALA A 126 5.97 8.00 -9.33
C ALA A 126 5.56 8.72 -10.63
N SER A 127 4.70 8.10 -11.42
CA SER A 127 4.15 8.69 -12.65
C SER A 127 3.31 9.95 -12.36
N THR A 128 2.50 9.92 -11.30
CA THR A 128 1.68 11.08 -10.89
C THR A 128 2.56 12.26 -10.46
N ILE A 129 3.59 11.99 -9.65
CA ILE A 129 4.55 13.02 -9.21
C ILE A 129 5.28 13.62 -10.41
N PHE A 130 5.73 12.77 -11.35
CA PHE A 130 6.37 13.24 -12.58
C PHE A 130 5.45 14.18 -13.37
N LEU A 131 4.16 13.83 -13.52
CA LEU A 131 3.18 14.70 -14.17
C LEU A 131 2.97 16.01 -13.41
N VAL A 132 2.92 15.99 -12.08
CA VAL A 132 2.78 17.20 -11.26
C VAL A 132 3.96 18.17 -11.47
N VAL A 133 5.19 17.64 -11.61
CA VAL A 133 6.40 18.45 -11.80
C VAL A 133 6.57 18.94 -13.22
N THR A 134 6.27 18.11 -14.22
CA THR A 134 6.53 18.40 -15.64
C THR A 134 5.40 19.14 -16.35
N ARG A 135 4.23 19.26 -15.73
CA ARG A 135 3.13 20.03 -16.29
C ARG A 135 3.57 21.47 -16.55
N LYS A 136 3.67 21.85 -17.83
CA LYS A 136 3.86 23.24 -18.24
C LYS A 136 2.75 24.07 -17.60
N MET A 137 3.17 25.16 -16.98
CA MET A 137 2.26 26.23 -16.59
C MET A 137 1.92 26.96 -17.89
N ASP A 138 0.86 26.53 -18.56
CA ASP A 138 0.27 27.26 -19.68
C ASP A 138 -0.42 28.53 -19.15
#